data_AF-A0A2S9G1N3-F1
#
_entry.id   AF-A0A2S9G1N3-F1
#
_cell.length_a   1.000
_cell.length_b   1.000
_cell.length_c   1.000
_cell.angle_alpha   90.00
_cell.angle_beta   90.00
_cell.angle_gamma   90.00
#
_symmetry.space_group_name_H-M   'P 1'
#
loop_
_entity.id
_entity.type
_entity.pdbx_description
1 polymer ?
#
loop_
_entity_poly.entity_id
_entity_poly.type
_entity_poly.pdbx_seq_one_letter_code
_entity_poly.pdbx_strand_id
1 'polypeptide(L)'
;GTPIDGPEGLLAQITKSVLERALDVEIADHLGYGPGDPAGHGSGNSRNDHGRKTVLTTAGPVDLEVPRDRNGTFTPAIVPKRKHR
;
A
#
# COMPACT_ATOMS: atom_id res chain seq x y z
N GLY A 1 -24.22 -9.42 -10.55
CA GLY A 1 -23.58 -8.10 -10.40
C GLY A 1 -22.85 -8.07 -9.07
N THR A 2 -21.77 -7.30 -8.96
CA THR A 2 -21.04 -7.14 -7.70
C THR A 2 -21.92 -6.42 -6.67
N PRO A 3 -22.07 -6.94 -5.44
CA PRO A 3 -22.76 -6.24 -4.36
C PRO A 3 -22.11 -4.87 -4.08
N ILE A 4 -22.88 -3.91 -3.57
CA ILE A 4 -22.33 -2.58 -3.22
C ILE A 4 -21.48 -2.71 -1.94
N ASP A 5 -21.94 -3.52 -0.99
CA ASP A 5 -21.37 -3.75 0.33
C ASP A 5 -20.80 -5.17 0.51
N GLY A 6 -20.16 -5.40 1.65
CA GLY A 6 -19.53 -6.67 2.00
C GLY A 6 -18.06 -6.80 1.54
N PRO A 7 -17.36 -7.87 1.97
CA PRO A 7 -15.91 -8.01 1.81
C PRO A 7 -15.41 -8.03 0.36
N GLU A 8 -16.24 -8.49 -0.57
CA GLU A 8 -15.95 -8.47 -2.02
C GLU A 8 -16.80 -7.45 -2.78
N GLY A 9 -17.53 -6.60 -2.05
CA GLY A 9 -18.38 -5.57 -2.60
C GLY A 9 -17.60 -4.41 -3.22
N LEU A 10 -18.28 -3.59 -4.01
CA LEU A 10 -17.69 -2.45 -4.70
C LEU A 10 -16.99 -1.47 -3.73
N LEU A 11 -17.59 -1.21 -2.56
CA LEU A 11 -17.00 -0.31 -1.56
C LEU A 11 -15.67 -0.83 -1.01
N ALA A 12 -15.54 -2.14 -0.79
CA ALA A 12 -14.29 -2.75 -0.35
C ALA A 12 -13.21 -2.64 -1.44
N GLN A 13 -13.56 -2.83 -2.71
CA GLN A 13 -12.64 -2.71 -3.84
C GLN A 13 -12.16 -1.26 -4.08
N ILE A 14 -13.06 -0.28 -3.93
CA ILE A 14 -12.70 1.14 -4.00
C ILE A 14 -11.77 1.51 -2.85
N THR A 15 -12.13 1.09 -1.62
CA THR A 15 -11.32 1.35 -0.42
C THR A 15 -9.91 0.76 -0.58
N LYS A 16 -9.82 -0.48 -1.06
CA LYS A 16 -8.55 -1.14 -1.41
C LYS A 16 -7.72 -0.30 -2.38
N SER A 17 -8.30 0.07 -3.51
CA SER A 17 -7.61 0.79 -4.58
C SER A 17 -7.09 2.15 -4.12
N VAL A 18 -7.87 2.87 -3.29
CA VAL A 18 -7.46 4.15 -2.72
C VAL A 18 -6.30 3.97 -1.74
N LEU A 19 -6.38 2.98 -0.86
CA LEU A 19 -5.32 2.71 0.13
C LEU A 19 -4.01 2.28 -0.53
N GLU A 20 -4.05 1.35 -1.49
CA GLU A 20 -2.86 0.88 -2.21
C GLU A 20 -2.20 2.02 -3.00
N ARG A 21 -2.99 2.83 -3.71
CA ARG A 21 -2.46 3.98 -4.43
C ARG A 21 -1.84 5.02 -3.50
N ALA A 22 -2.42 5.24 -2.34
CA ALA A 22 -1.85 6.17 -1.37
C ALA A 22 -0.54 5.63 -0.76
N LEU A 23 -0.44 4.32 -0.51
CA LEU A 23 0.81 3.68 -0.09
C LEU A 23 1.91 3.76 -1.16
N ASP A 24 1.55 3.66 -2.43
CA ASP A 24 2.49 3.85 -3.55
C ASP A 24 3.09 5.26 -3.60
N VAL A 25 2.27 6.27 -3.27
CA VAL A 25 2.72 7.66 -3.14
C VAL A 25 3.65 7.79 -1.94
N GLU A 26 3.28 7.26 -0.77
CA GLU A 26 4.13 7.32 0.42
C GLU A 26 5.52 6.71 0.21
N ILE A 27 5.61 5.55 -0.48
CA ILE A 27 6.92 4.95 -0.74
C ILE A 27 7.71 5.72 -1.80
N ALA A 28 7.04 6.36 -2.76
CA ALA A 28 7.70 7.25 -3.70
C ALA A 28 8.34 8.45 -2.99
N ASP A 29 7.59 9.07 -2.09
CA ASP A 29 8.07 10.18 -1.27
C ASP A 29 9.21 9.74 -0.34
N HIS A 30 9.09 8.58 0.30
CA HIS A 30 10.14 8.00 1.15
C HIS A 30 11.44 7.73 0.41
N LEU A 31 11.36 7.21 -0.82
CA LEU A 31 12.52 6.94 -1.66
C LEU A 31 13.04 8.19 -2.39
N GLY A 32 12.20 9.21 -2.52
CA GLY A 32 12.48 10.42 -3.30
C GLY A 32 12.31 10.25 -4.81
N TYR A 33 11.72 9.15 -5.27
CA TYR A 33 11.53 8.87 -6.70
C TYR A 33 10.39 7.89 -7.04
N GLY A 34 9.83 8.05 -8.24
CA GLY A 34 8.74 7.22 -8.76
C GLY A 34 9.15 5.83 -9.22
N PRO A 35 8.20 4.90 -9.45
CA PRO A 35 8.52 3.60 -10.03
C PRO A 35 9.12 3.78 -11.44
N GLY A 36 10.27 3.14 -11.70
CA GLY A 36 10.96 3.23 -12.99
C GLY A 36 11.77 4.50 -13.22
N ASP A 37 11.85 5.40 -12.23
CA ASP A 37 12.61 6.64 -12.35
C ASP A 37 14.13 6.37 -12.29
N PRO A 38 14.92 6.88 -13.26
CA PRO A 38 16.38 6.77 -13.26
C PRO A 38 17.06 7.34 -12.01
N ALA A 39 16.43 8.28 -11.30
CA ALA A 39 16.92 8.82 -10.04
C ALA A 39 17.13 7.74 -8.96
N GLY A 40 16.45 6.60 -9.09
CA GLY A 40 16.64 5.45 -8.20
C GLY A 40 17.95 4.67 -8.43
N HIS A 41 18.60 4.82 -9.60
CA HIS A 41 19.82 4.07 -9.91
C HIS A 41 20.99 4.52 -9.04
N GLY A 42 21.56 3.59 -8.28
CA GLY A 42 22.69 3.88 -7.39
C GLY A 42 22.32 4.67 -6.13
N SER A 43 21.03 4.89 -5.84
CA SER A 43 20.57 5.60 -4.64
C SER A 43 20.80 4.84 -3.31
N GLY A 44 21.16 3.55 -3.38
CA GLY A 44 21.41 2.71 -2.21
C GLY A 44 20.15 2.17 -1.51
N ASN A 45 18.96 2.57 -1.95
CA ASN A 45 17.69 1.96 -1.54
C ASN A 45 16.77 1.80 -2.75
N SER A 46 15.84 0.85 -2.71
CA SER A 46 14.87 0.67 -3.78
C SER A 46 13.57 0.06 -3.29
N ARG A 47 12.52 0.16 -4.11
CA ARG A 47 11.31 -0.67 -3.91
C ARG A 47 11.71 -2.15 -3.90
N ASN A 48 11.02 -2.93 -3.06
CA ASN A 48 11.28 -4.36 -2.85
C ASN A 48 9.97 -5.10 -2.61
N ASP A 49 9.29 -5.41 -3.70
CA ASP A 49 8.00 -6.12 -3.75
C ASP A 49 6.94 -5.55 -2.79
N HIS A 50 5.84 -6.29 -2.63
CA HIS A 50 4.74 -5.95 -1.74
C HIS A 50 4.58 -7.04 -0.68
N GLY A 51 4.21 -6.63 0.53
CA GLY A 51 3.79 -7.53 1.60
C GLY A 51 2.28 -7.48 1.76
N ARG A 52 1.65 -8.64 2.01
CA ARG A 52 0.20 -8.71 2.23
C ARG A 52 -0.19 -8.27 3.63
N LYS A 53 -1.25 -7.48 3.73
CA LYS A 53 -1.85 -7.08 5.00
C LYS A 53 -3.36 -6.94 4.89
N THR A 54 -4.09 -7.64 5.75
CA THR A 54 -5.53 -7.43 5.93
C THR A 54 -5.77 -6.30 6.92
N VAL A 55 -6.55 -5.30 6.49
CA VAL A 55 -7.00 -4.16 7.30
C VAL A 55 -8.50 -4.24 7.52
N LEU A 56 -8.95 -4.04 8.75
CA LEU A 56 -10.38 -4.01 9.07
C LEU A 56 -10.94 -2.62 8.76
N THR A 57 -11.94 -2.56 7.87
CA THR A 57 -12.64 -1.33 7.50
C THR A 57 -14.13 -1.43 7.84
N THR A 58 -14.86 -0.32 7.72
CA THR A 58 -16.32 -0.30 7.93
C THR A 58 -17.08 -1.13 6.88
N ALA A 59 -16.52 -1.31 5.69
CA ALA A 59 -17.08 -2.17 4.64
C ALA A 59 -16.73 -3.66 4.81
N GLY A 60 -15.87 -3.98 5.79
CA GLY A 60 -15.34 -5.31 6.04
C GLY A 60 -13.81 -5.39 5.95
N PRO A 61 -13.24 -6.59 6.08
CA PRO A 61 -11.81 -6.81 5.88
C PRO A 61 -11.40 -6.51 4.44
N VAL A 62 -10.25 -5.85 4.27
CA VAL A 62 -9.66 -5.54 2.97
C VAL A 62 -8.22 -6.04 2.94
N ASP A 63 -7.89 -6.86 1.93
CA ASP A 63 -6.53 -7.33 1.68
C ASP A 63 -5.76 -6.35 0.81
N LEU A 64 -4.69 -5.79 1.39
CA LEU A 64 -3.80 -4.81 0.76
C LEU A 64 -2.45 -5.43 0.41
N GLU A 65 -1.90 -5.03 -0.74
CA GLU A 65 -0.50 -5.19 -1.10
C GLU A 65 0.28 -3.94 -0.67
N VAL A 66 1.04 -4.04 0.43
CA VAL A 66 1.77 -2.92 1.02
C VAL A 66 3.19 -2.87 0.47
N PRO A 67 3.61 -1.78 -0.20
CA PRO A 67 4.94 -1.67 -0.78
C PRO A 67 6.01 -1.62 0.32
N ARG A 68 7.21 -2.11 0.00
CA ARG A 68 8.35 -2.11 0.92
C ARG A 68 9.60 -1.58 0.24
N ASP A 69 10.51 -1.02 1.01
CA ASP A 69 11.86 -0.69 0.54
C ASP A 69 12.84 -1.83 0.87
N ARG A 70 13.93 -1.92 0.11
CA ARG A 70 14.95 -2.96 0.24
C ARG A 70 15.68 -2.87 1.57
N ASN A 71 15.87 -1.66 2.09
CA ASN A 71 16.52 -1.44 3.38
C ASN A 71 15.58 -1.63 4.58
N GLY A 72 14.27 -1.83 4.36
CA GLY A 72 13.29 -2.05 5.41
C GLY A 72 13.00 -0.82 6.30
N THR A 73 13.39 0.36 5.84
CA THR A 73 13.28 1.63 6.57
C THR A 73 11.93 2.32 6.38
N PHE A 74 11.21 1.98 5.30
CA PHE A 74 9.90 2.56 5.00
C PHE A 74 8.90 2.20 6.08
N THR A 75 8.21 3.20 6.62
CA THR A 75 7.17 3.03 7.63
C THR A 75 5.92 3.79 7.17
N PRO A 76 4.93 3.09 6.57
CA PRO A 76 3.74 3.74 6.02
C PRO A 76 2.91 4.42 7.11
N ALA A 77 2.38 5.61 6.81
CA ALA A 77 1.61 6.40 7.76
C ALA A 77 0.10 6.08 7.65
N ILE A 78 -0.42 5.93 6.43
CA ILE A 78 -1.83 5.60 6.17
C ILE A 78 -2.22 4.23 6.73
N VAL A 79 -1.33 3.25 6.60
CA VAL A 79 -1.54 1.88 7.12
C VAL A 79 -0.39 1.50 8.06
N PRO A 80 -0.40 1.96 9.33
CA PRO A 80 0.74 1.80 10.23
C PRO A 80 1.16 0.34 10.43
N LYS A 81 2.47 0.11 10.58
CA LYS A 81 3.02 -1.21 10.87
C LYS A 81 2.34 -1.82 12.11
N ARG A 82 1.97 -3.10 12.02
CA ARG A 82 1.36 -3.91 13.11
C ARG A 82 -0.01 -3.40 13.60
N LYS A 83 -0.66 -2.47 12.90
CA LYS A 83 -2.04 -2.07 13.21
C LYS A 83 -3.04 -2.76 12.29
N HIS A 84 -3.99 -3.49 12.87
CA HIS A 84 -5.07 -4.17 12.14
C HIS A 84 -6.44 -3.51 12.36
N ARG A 85 -6.49 -2.49 13.22
CA ARG A 85 -7.65 -1.66 13.57
C ARG A 85 -7.25 -0.19 13.53
#